data_AF-A0A8T0KJ47-F1
#
_entry.id   AF-A0A8T0KJ47-F1
#
_cell.length_a   1.000
_cell.length_b   1.000
_cell.length_c   1.000
_cell.angle_alpha   90.00
_cell.angle_beta   90.00
_cell.angle_gamma   90.00
#
_symmetry.space_group_name_H-M   'P 1'
#
loop_
_entity.id
_entity.type
_entity.pdbx_description
1 polymer ?
#
loop_
_entity_poly.entity_id
_entity_poly.type
_entity_poly.pdbx_seq_one_letter_code
_entity_poly.pdbx_strand_id
1 'polypeptide(L)'
;MAAKFCYGVKIDLSPSNVALLRCVGEFLEMTEDFSEDNLVSKTERFLSQHVLKSLKDSVKTLKSCDSLMPMSETLGITQRCVDYVVSRASSADPALFGWPVSDATTASEQVLWDGIDGAGRRKVGAGHIDYWFEDLALRRSF
;
A
#
# COMPACT_ATOMS: atom_id res chain seq x y z
N MET A 1 -21.88 -10.99 2.00
CA MET A 1 -21.75 -9.52 2.16
C MET A 1 -22.74 -8.78 1.29
N ALA A 2 -22.91 -9.12 0.01
CA ALA A 2 -23.91 -8.47 -0.83
C ALA A 2 -25.36 -8.62 -0.34
N ALA A 3 -25.79 -9.80 0.10
CA ALA A 3 -27.12 -9.95 0.72
C ALA A 3 -27.33 -8.96 1.88
N LYS A 4 -26.31 -8.79 2.75
CA LYS A 4 -26.36 -7.79 3.83
C LYS A 4 -26.55 -6.36 3.27
N PHE A 5 -25.83 -5.98 2.21
CA PHE A 5 -26.02 -4.70 1.54
C PHE A 5 -27.44 -4.55 0.97
N CYS A 6 -27.95 -5.57 0.28
CA CYS A 6 -29.31 -5.55 -0.31
C CYS A 6 -30.42 -5.50 0.75
N TYR A 7 -30.15 -5.98 1.97
CA TYR A 7 -31.06 -5.87 3.12
C TYR A 7 -30.83 -4.59 3.96
N GLY A 8 -30.08 -3.61 3.46
CA GLY A 8 -29.87 -2.32 4.14
C GLY A 8 -28.90 -2.38 5.33
N VAL A 9 -28.16 -3.48 5.49
CA VAL A 9 -27.12 -3.58 6.53
C VAL A 9 -25.91 -2.77 6.07
N LYS A 10 -25.50 -1.81 6.91
CA LYS A 10 -24.31 -1.00 6.67
C LYS A 10 -23.06 -1.88 6.65
N ILE A 11 -22.32 -1.82 5.55
CA ILE A 11 -21.02 -2.48 5.41
C ILE A 11 -19.94 -1.42 5.64
N ASP A 12 -19.09 -1.65 6.64
CA ASP A 12 -17.94 -0.79 6.89
C ASP A 12 -16.78 -1.14 5.95
N LEU A 13 -16.32 -0.14 5.20
CA LEU A 13 -15.18 -0.25 4.30
C LEU A 13 -13.88 -0.11 5.07
N SER A 14 -12.94 -1.02 4.80
CA SER A 14 -11.60 -1.00 5.37
C SER A 14 -10.58 -1.44 4.32
N PRO A 15 -9.30 -1.06 4.46
CA PRO A 15 -8.27 -1.49 3.51
C PRO A 15 -8.10 -3.02 3.45
N SER A 16 -8.48 -3.75 4.51
CA SER A 16 -8.44 -5.21 4.55
C SER A 16 -9.60 -5.90 3.83
N ASN A 17 -10.71 -5.22 3.56
CA ASN A 17 -11.91 -5.83 2.98
C ASN A 17 -12.35 -5.20 1.66
N VAL A 18 -11.85 -4.01 1.31
CA VAL A 18 -12.34 -3.27 0.14
C VAL A 18 -12.10 -4.01 -1.18
N ALA A 19 -10.98 -4.70 -1.33
CA ALA A 19 -10.70 -5.50 -2.52
C ALA A 19 -11.69 -6.66 -2.66
N LEU A 20 -11.98 -7.37 -1.57
CA LEU A 20 -12.98 -8.44 -1.54
C LEU A 20 -14.37 -7.90 -1.87
N LEU A 21 -14.76 -6.77 -1.28
CA LEU A 21 -16.07 -6.15 -1.52
C LEU A 21 -16.22 -5.69 -2.97
N ARG A 22 -15.14 -5.15 -3.58
CA ARG A 22 -15.13 -4.78 -5.00
C ARG A 22 -15.27 -5.99 -5.91
N CYS A 23 -14.58 -7.11 -5.60
CA CYS A 23 -14.70 -8.38 -6.31
C CYS A 23 -16.12 -8.97 -6.21
N VAL A 24 -16.70 -8.97 -4.99
CA VAL A 24 -18.06 -9.46 -4.75
C VAL A 24 -19.10 -8.59 -5.47
N GLY A 25 -18.93 -7.26 -5.45
CA GLY A 25 -19.80 -6.34 -6.16
C GLY A 25 -19.80 -6.58 -7.67
N GLU A 26 -18.62 -6.84 -8.24
CA GLU A 26 -18.47 -7.19 -9.66
C GLU A 26 -19.11 -8.54 -9.99
N PHE A 27 -18.82 -9.58 -9.19
CA PHE A 27 -19.33 -10.93 -9.43
C PHE A 27 -20.86 -11.02 -9.42
N LEU A 28 -21.51 -10.15 -8.64
CA LEU A 28 -22.96 -10.11 -8.53
C LEU A 28 -23.59 -9.09 -9.48
N GLU A 29 -22.79 -8.48 -10.35
CA GLU A 29 -23.21 -7.47 -11.32
C GLU A 29 -24.05 -6.37 -10.66
N MET A 30 -23.64 -5.92 -9.46
CA MET A 30 -24.35 -4.86 -8.75
C MET A 30 -24.16 -3.53 -9.49
N THR A 31 -25.11 -3.21 -10.36
CA THR A 31 -25.17 -1.94 -11.10
C THR A 31 -25.84 -0.83 -10.29
N GLU A 32 -25.73 0.41 -10.77
CA GLU A 32 -26.35 1.58 -10.12
C GLU A 32 -27.89 1.54 -10.19
N ASP A 33 -28.46 0.65 -11.00
CA ASP A 33 -29.89 0.43 -11.12
C ASP A 33 -30.52 -0.19 -9.86
N PHE A 34 -29.72 -0.84 -9.01
CA PHE A 34 -30.19 -1.52 -7.81
C PHE A 34 -30.19 -0.62 -6.55
N SER A 35 -29.33 0.40 -6.51
CA SER A 35 -29.27 1.37 -5.41
C SER A 35 -28.39 2.58 -5.77
N GLU A 36 -28.84 3.78 -5.40
CA GLU A 36 -27.99 4.98 -5.43
C GLU A 36 -26.77 4.75 -4.51
N ASP A 37 -25.56 4.85 -5.07
CA ASP A 37 -24.29 4.54 -4.40
C ASP A 37 -24.13 3.03 -4.07
N ASN A 38 -24.16 2.18 -5.12
CA ASN A 38 -23.99 0.74 -5.00
C ASN A 38 -22.61 0.33 -4.41
N LEU A 39 -22.45 -0.96 -4.07
CA LEU A 39 -21.23 -1.46 -3.43
C LEU A 39 -19.98 -1.27 -4.31
N VAL A 40 -20.13 -1.36 -5.63
CA VAL A 40 -19.03 -1.15 -6.59
C VAL A 40 -18.56 0.31 -6.54
N SER A 41 -19.46 1.28 -6.69
CA SER A 41 -19.14 2.72 -6.64
C SER A 41 -18.54 3.12 -5.28
N LYS A 42 -19.07 2.58 -4.17
CA LYS A 42 -18.56 2.83 -2.82
C LYS A 42 -17.14 2.30 -2.61
N THR A 43 -16.87 1.07 -3.03
CA THR A 43 -15.54 0.46 -2.90
C THR A 43 -14.52 1.14 -3.80
N GLU A 44 -14.91 1.52 -5.02
CA GLU A 44 -14.04 2.24 -5.95
C GLU A 44 -13.67 3.65 -5.44
N ARG A 45 -14.64 4.37 -4.86
CA ARG A 45 -14.38 5.66 -4.20
C ARG A 45 -13.42 5.50 -3.03
N PHE A 46 -13.62 4.49 -2.19
CA PHE A 46 -12.73 4.23 -1.04
C PHE A 46 -11.31 3.87 -1.48
N LEU A 47 -11.16 3.05 -2.53
CA LEU A 47 -9.85 2.74 -3.11
C LEU A 47 -9.14 4.03 -3.55
N SER A 48 -9.82 4.89 -4.30
CA SER A 48 -9.21 6.09 -4.89
C SER A 48 -8.91 7.19 -3.86
N GLN A 49 -9.82 7.39 -2.91
CA GLN A 49 -9.75 8.52 -1.97
C GLN A 49 -9.03 8.19 -0.66
N HIS A 50 -9.00 6.92 -0.24
CA HIS A 50 -8.43 6.51 1.04
C HIS A 50 -7.22 5.59 0.85
N VAL A 51 -7.37 4.49 0.11
CA VAL A 51 -6.29 3.50 -0.05
C VAL A 51 -5.11 4.11 -0.80
N LEU A 52 -5.33 4.62 -2.02
CA LEU A 52 -4.30 5.23 -2.87
C LEU A 52 -3.87 6.64 -2.41
N LYS A 53 -4.05 6.95 -1.13
CA LYS A 53 -3.54 8.15 -0.44
C LYS A 53 -2.68 7.80 0.78
N SER A 54 -2.59 6.53 1.14
CA SER A 54 -1.90 6.02 2.33
C SER A 54 -1.08 4.79 1.95
N LEU A 55 0.25 4.88 2.05
CA LEU A 55 1.14 3.75 1.74
C LEU A 55 0.80 2.50 2.56
N LYS A 56 0.57 2.70 3.86
CA LYS A 56 0.15 1.64 4.79
C LYS A 56 -1.12 0.94 4.34
N ASP A 57 -2.12 1.69 3.88
CA ASP A 57 -3.41 1.13 3.50
C ASP A 57 -3.36 0.51 2.10
N SER A 58 -2.56 1.07 1.18
CA SER A 58 -2.24 0.46 -0.11
C SER A 58 -1.58 -0.91 0.07
N VAL A 59 -0.59 -1.04 0.95
CA VAL A 59 0.05 -2.34 1.18
C VAL A 59 -0.88 -3.31 1.90
N LYS A 60 -1.68 -2.85 2.86
CA LYS A 60 -2.68 -3.70 3.52
C LYS A 60 -3.71 -4.24 2.52
N THR A 61 -4.16 -3.39 1.60
CA THR A 61 -5.08 -3.77 0.53
C THR A 61 -4.41 -4.75 -0.44
N LEU A 62 -3.17 -4.48 -0.83
CA LEU A 62 -2.39 -5.36 -1.69
C LEU A 62 -2.25 -6.78 -1.09
N LYS A 63 -1.97 -6.89 0.22
CA LYS A 63 -1.94 -8.19 0.93
C LYS A 63 -3.28 -8.94 0.88
N SER A 64 -4.41 -8.22 0.88
CA SER A 64 -5.72 -8.86 0.77
C SER A 64 -5.99 -9.42 -0.64
N CYS A 65 -5.38 -8.84 -1.67
CA CYS A 65 -5.51 -9.30 -3.05
C CYS A 65 -4.93 -10.70 -3.30
N ASP A 66 -3.95 -11.17 -2.51
CA ASP A 66 -3.36 -12.51 -2.66
C ASP A 66 -4.43 -13.62 -2.61
N SER A 67 -5.46 -13.44 -1.78
CA SER A 67 -6.57 -14.39 -1.64
C SER A 67 -7.71 -14.22 -2.66
N LEU A 68 -7.60 -13.21 -3.53
CA LEU A 68 -8.66 -12.77 -4.45
C LEU A 68 -8.27 -12.88 -5.92
N MET A 69 -7.06 -13.37 -6.20
CA MET A 69 -6.63 -13.63 -7.57
C MET A 69 -7.46 -14.76 -8.20
N PRO A 70 -7.81 -14.67 -9.50
CA PRO A 70 -7.38 -13.64 -10.46
C PRO A 70 -8.26 -12.38 -10.48
N MET A 71 -9.38 -12.37 -9.74
CA MET A 71 -10.40 -11.33 -9.83
C MET A 71 -9.86 -9.92 -9.49
N SER A 72 -9.01 -9.82 -8.47
CA SER A 72 -8.39 -8.54 -8.08
C SER A 72 -7.47 -7.95 -9.15
N GLU A 73 -6.86 -8.80 -9.98
CA GLU A 73 -6.02 -8.38 -11.10
C GLU A 73 -6.87 -7.89 -12.27
N THR A 74 -7.93 -8.64 -12.62
CA THR A 74 -8.89 -8.24 -13.66
C THR A 74 -9.52 -6.88 -13.34
N LEU A 75 -9.82 -6.61 -12.08
CA LEU A 75 -10.37 -5.33 -11.61
C LEU A 75 -9.31 -4.23 -11.43
N GLY A 76 -8.04 -4.52 -11.73
CA GLY A 76 -6.93 -3.56 -11.65
C GLY A 76 -6.63 -3.06 -10.23
N ILE A 77 -7.08 -3.75 -9.19
CA ILE A 77 -6.88 -3.32 -7.80
C ILE A 77 -5.42 -3.53 -7.40
N THR A 78 -4.88 -4.71 -7.73
CA THR A 78 -3.48 -5.08 -7.46
C THR A 78 -2.52 -4.10 -8.13
N GLN A 79 -2.68 -3.88 -9.44
CA GLN A 79 -1.81 -2.99 -10.22
C GLN A 79 -1.82 -1.56 -9.68
N ARG A 80 -3.00 -0.98 -9.42
CA ARG A 80 -3.10 0.37 -8.86
C ARG A 80 -2.40 0.53 -7.51
N CYS A 81 -2.50 -0.47 -6.64
CA CYS A 81 -1.80 -0.45 -5.35
C CYS A 81 -0.28 -0.53 -5.54
N VAL A 82 0.20 -1.37 -6.45
CA VAL A 82 1.62 -1.48 -6.79
C VAL A 82 2.15 -0.17 -7.37
N ASP A 83 1.47 0.40 -8.37
CA ASP A 83 1.86 1.67 -8.98
C ASP A 83 1.94 2.81 -7.97
N TYR A 84 0.98 2.86 -7.03
CA TYR A 84 1.01 3.82 -5.93
C TYR A 84 2.21 3.61 -5.01
N VAL A 85 2.50 2.36 -4.61
CA VAL A 85 3.66 2.04 -3.76
C VAL A 85 4.97 2.42 -4.45
N VAL A 86 5.11 2.07 -5.74
CA VAL A 86 6.30 2.38 -6.55
C VAL A 86 6.47 3.89 -6.71
N SER A 87 5.41 4.61 -7.12
CA SER A 87 5.48 6.07 -7.26
C SER A 87 5.83 6.76 -5.94
N ARG A 88 5.31 6.25 -4.82
CA ARG A 88 5.65 6.77 -3.48
C ARG A 88 7.11 6.51 -3.13
N ALA A 89 7.61 5.30 -3.39
CA ALA A 89 9.01 4.94 -3.15
C ALA A 89 9.98 5.77 -4.00
N SER A 90 9.67 5.99 -5.28
CA SER A 90 10.49 6.82 -6.18
C SER A 90 10.48 8.30 -5.83
N SER A 91 9.43 8.79 -5.17
CA SER A 91 9.32 10.20 -4.73
C SER A 91 9.95 10.45 -3.35
N ALA A 92 10.25 9.40 -2.60
CA ALA A 92 10.86 9.52 -1.28
C ALA A 92 12.38 9.61 -1.40
N ASP A 93 13.00 10.38 -0.50
CA ASP A 93 14.46 10.42 -0.35
C ASP A 93 14.98 8.99 -0.18
N PRO A 94 15.89 8.49 -1.04
CA PRO A 94 16.45 7.15 -0.89
C PRO A 94 17.08 6.88 0.48
N ALA A 95 17.50 7.94 1.20
CA ALA A 95 17.96 7.85 2.58
C ALA A 95 16.87 7.41 3.57
N LEU A 96 15.58 7.65 3.28
CA LEU A 96 14.45 7.17 4.09
C LEU A 96 14.31 5.64 4.06
N PHE A 97 14.76 4.99 2.97
CA PHE A 97 14.75 3.53 2.86
C PHE A 97 16.05 2.89 3.36
N GLY A 98 16.99 3.69 3.89
CA GLY A 98 18.23 3.20 4.49
C GLY A 98 19.23 2.62 3.48
N TRP A 99 19.07 2.92 2.19
CA TRP A 99 20.01 2.47 1.16
C TRP A 99 21.10 3.53 0.98
N PRO A 100 22.39 3.14 0.94
CA PRO A 100 23.45 4.07 0.61
C PRO A 100 23.35 4.41 -0.89
N VAL A 101 22.59 5.45 -1.23
CA VAL A 101 22.64 6.00 -2.58
C VAL A 101 23.94 6.78 -2.71
N SER A 102 24.85 6.21 -3.50
CA SER A 102 26.06 6.92 -3.90
C SER A 102 25.62 8.01 -4.88
N ASP A 103 25.79 9.27 -4.49
CA ASP A 103 25.59 10.40 -5.39
C ASP A 103 26.54 10.24 -6.58
N ALA A 104 25.99 9.89 -7.74
CA ALA A 104 26.73 9.88 -8.99
C ALA A 104 26.85 11.31 -9.52
N THR A 105 27.61 12.16 -8.83
CA THR A 105 28.15 13.40 -9.39
C THR A 105 29.67 13.41 -9.22
N THR A 106 30.34 12.93 -10.27
CA THR A 106 31.75 13.19 -10.63
C THR A 106 32.81 13.05 -9.53
N ALA A 107 33.43 11.88 -9.45
CA ALA A 107 34.90 11.74 -9.40
C ALA A 107 35.27 10.26 -9.56
N SER A 108 36.06 9.95 -10.58
CA SER A 108 36.95 8.79 -10.55
C SER A 108 37.78 8.85 -9.27
N GLU A 109 37.69 7.85 -8.39
CA GLU A 109 38.81 6.98 -7.98
C GLU A 109 38.37 6.02 -6.87
N GLN A 110 38.40 4.74 -7.21
CA GLN A 110 38.80 3.57 -6.44
C GLN A 110 38.58 3.52 -4.90
N VAL A 111 37.67 2.60 -4.53
CA VAL A 111 37.83 1.56 -3.50
C VAL A 111 38.96 1.77 -2.47
N LEU A 112 38.56 2.10 -1.23
CA LEU A 112 39.26 1.64 -0.04
C LEU A 112 38.26 1.60 1.14
N TRP A 113 37.66 0.43 1.40
CA TRP A 113 36.98 0.19 2.67
C TRP A 113 37.99 -0.51 3.58
N ASP A 114 38.65 0.28 4.42
CA ASP A 114 39.49 -0.23 5.49
C ASP A 114 39.03 0.43 6.80
N GLY A 115 38.76 -0.37 7.83
CA GLY A 115 38.94 0.03 9.23
C GLY A 115 37.75 0.60 10.04
N ILE A 116 37.16 -0.30 10.83
CA ILE A 116 36.49 -0.23 12.15
C ILE A 116 36.45 1.07 13.03
N ASP A 117 35.28 1.22 13.69
CA ASP A 117 34.86 1.89 14.97
C ASP A 117 35.11 3.37 15.30
N GLY A 118 34.02 4.05 15.74
CA GLY A 118 34.09 5.29 16.51
C GLY A 118 32.81 6.11 16.58
N ALA A 119 32.16 6.12 17.74
CA ALA A 119 30.96 6.88 18.13
C ALA A 119 30.75 8.25 17.44
N GLY A 120 29.55 8.44 16.89
CA GLY A 120 29.11 9.75 16.40
C GLY A 120 27.59 9.81 16.20
N ARG A 121 26.83 10.00 17.29
CA ARG A 121 25.44 10.45 17.22
C ARG A 121 25.37 11.69 16.32
N ARG A 122 24.78 11.57 15.14
CA ARG A 122 24.27 12.73 14.40
C ARG A 122 22.76 12.65 14.37
N LYS A 123 22.18 13.71 14.94
CA LYS A 123 20.78 13.96 15.24
C LYS A 123 19.91 13.75 14.00
N VAL A 124 19.10 12.70 14.03
CA VAL A 124 18.01 12.45 13.07
C VAL A 124 17.07 13.65 13.16
N GLY A 125 17.00 14.41 12.07
CA GLY A 125 16.02 15.47 11.91
C GLY A 125 14.63 14.86 11.98
N ALA A 126 13.85 15.35 12.95
CA ALA A 126 12.49 14.89 13.21
C ALA A 126 11.56 15.27 12.03
N GLY A 127 11.19 14.27 11.24
CA GLY A 127 10.10 14.33 10.27
C GLY A 127 9.58 12.91 10.07
N HIS A 128 8.49 12.57 10.76
CA HIS A 128 7.70 11.34 10.64
C HIS A 128 8.49 10.07 10.32
N ILE A 129 9.15 9.50 11.33
CA ILE A 129 9.74 8.15 11.24
C ILE A 129 8.58 7.18 11.03
N ASP A 130 8.40 6.72 9.79
CA ASP A 130 7.33 5.80 9.42
C ASP A 130 7.53 4.46 10.13
N TYR A 131 6.80 4.28 11.22
CA TYR A 131 6.71 3.10 12.10
C TYR A 131 6.32 1.79 11.37
N TRP A 132 6.13 1.84 10.05
CA TRP A 132 5.71 0.71 9.25
C TRP A 132 6.82 -0.32 9.00
N PHE A 133 8.09 0.07 9.17
CA PHE A 133 9.22 -0.85 9.04
C PHE A 133 9.34 -1.80 10.25
N GLU A 134 9.07 -1.31 11.45
CA GLU A 134 9.11 -2.10 12.69
C GLU A 134 8.05 -3.22 12.71
N ASP A 135 6.85 -2.96 12.14
CA ASP A 135 5.77 -3.97 12.07
C ASP A 135 6.08 -5.12 11.09
N LEU A 136 6.91 -4.86 10.06
CA LEU A 136 7.39 -5.90 9.13
C LEU A 136 8.58 -6.68 9.71
N ALA A 137 9.45 -6.02 10.49
CA ALA A 137 10.57 -6.67 11.15
C ALA A 137 10.14 -7.64 12.26
N LEU A 138 9.00 -7.36 12.94
CA LEU A 138 8.52 -8.17 14.06
C LEU A 138 7.85 -9.50 13.65
N ARG A 139 7.54 -9.72 12.36
CA ARG A 139 6.80 -10.93 11.90
C ARG A 139 7.61 -11.92 11.08
N ARG A 140 8.95 -11.84 11.11
CA ARG A 140 9.82 -12.87 10.52
C ARG A 140 10.39 -13.83 11.59
N SER A 141 9.56 -14.23 12.56
CA SER A 141 9.90 -15.23 13.57
C SER A 141 8.67 -16.06 13.93
N PHE A 142 8.76 -17.35 13.59
CA PHE A 142 7.79 -18.45 13.67
C PHE A 142 6.77 -18.59 12.53
#